data_AF-A0AAU9TXA3-F1
#
_entry.id   AF-A0AAU9TXA3-F1
#
_cell.length_a   1.000
_cell.length_b   1.000
_cell.length_c   1.000
_cell.angle_alpha   90.00
_cell.angle_beta   90.00
_cell.angle_gamma   90.00
#
_symmetry.space_group_name_H-M   'P 1'
#
loop_
_entity.id
_entity.type
_entity.pdbx_description
1 polymer ?
#
loop_
_entity_poly.entity_id
_entity_poly.type
_entity_poly.pdbx_seq_one_letter_code
_entity_poly.pdbx_strand_id
1 'polypeptide(L)'
;MSRVLLLRCTLPKSIFEYERFSPRRGWTGRAWEQLSSLFPGMVATALLCALCVGVWWAVGGALGGSWGDDHYRRLWERAHPEDVKKPLSPIIEKIIPTENRYHDHNNLSTKNKINSTDVNRKKDYNKKSYTERPVEVLKEMCSNVSDNMRFDCHPQDDASEEECIKRGCCWKPTSIPRAPYCFYPPQYDTYHFTNSTENKHGITVYYGRGRDAMYPGQFATVKLEFNYISDDILQIKITDAENRRFEPAYPEIPRVAGRISRLKYRVELESSVVGFRVVRAKDNVTM
;
A
#
# COMPACT_ATOMS: atom_id res chain seq x y z
N MET A 1 6.16 0.44 -10.06
CA MET A 1 5.97 1.85 -10.45
C MET A 1 4.92 2.44 -9.54
N SER A 2 5.33 3.15 -8.49
CA SER A 2 4.39 3.91 -7.65
C SER A 2 4.00 5.17 -8.42
N ARG A 3 2.73 5.26 -8.86
CA ARG A 3 2.20 6.48 -9.47
C ARG A 3 1.71 7.37 -8.35
N VAL A 4 2.43 8.45 -8.06
CA VAL A 4 1.93 9.53 -7.20
C VAL A 4 1.19 10.49 -8.11
N LEU A 5 -0.14 10.49 -8.02
CA LEU A 5 -0.96 11.48 -8.71
C LEU A 5 -1.15 12.67 -7.76
N LEU A 6 -0.50 13.80 -8.09
CA LEU A 6 -0.71 15.08 -7.43
C LEU A 6 -1.64 15.91 -8.31
N LEU A 7 -2.91 16.02 -7.92
CA LEU A 7 -3.87 16.90 -8.56
C LEU A 7 -3.78 18.27 -7.89
N ARG A 8 -3.42 19.29 -8.67
CA ARG A 8 -3.31 20.68 -8.21
C ARG A 8 -4.30 21.53 -9.01
N CYS A 9 -5.32 22.08 -8.34
CA CYS A 9 -6.19 23.10 -8.94
C CYS A 9 -5.51 24.47 -8.79
N THR A 10 -5.21 25.15 -9.89
CA THR A 10 -4.57 26.48 -9.87
C THR A 10 -5.42 27.57 -10.52
N LEU A 11 -5.41 28.75 -9.90
CA LEU A 11 -5.69 30.07 -10.51
C LEU A 11 -4.49 31.01 -10.18
N PRO A 12 -4.24 32.10 -10.94
CA PRO A 12 -2.88 32.60 -11.18
C PRO A 12 -2.36 33.71 -10.26
N LYS A 13 -1.03 33.63 -10.03
CA LYS A 13 0.01 34.67 -9.79
C LYS A 13 -0.07 35.61 -8.57
N SER A 14 1.01 35.58 -7.76
CA SER A 14 1.89 36.75 -7.50
C SER A 14 3.23 36.34 -6.87
N ILE A 15 4.27 37.10 -7.22
CA ILE A 15 5.70 36.98 -6.92
C ILE A 15 6.00 37.36 -5.46
N PHE A 16 6.97 36.67 -4.82
CA PHE A 16 7.74 37.23 -3.70
C PHE A 16 9.23 36.85 -3.77
N GLU A 17 10.01 37.86 -3.45
CA GLU A 17 11.46 38.05 -3.42
C GLU A 17 12.11 37.32 -2.24
N TYR A 18 13.34 36.80 -2.39
CA TYR A 18 14.08 36.13 -1.31
C TYR A 18 15.33 36.92 -0.91
N GLU A 19 15.41 37.31 0.36
CA GLU A 19 16.63 37.83 0.99
C GLU A 19 17.55 36.69 1.43
N ARG A 20 18.86 36.92 1.28
CA ARG A 20 19.94 35.96 1.51
C ARG A 20 20.52 36.17 2.92
N PHE A 21 20.30 35.24 3.85
CA PHE A 21 20.98 35.23 5.15
C PHE A 21 22.13 34.21 5.18
N SER A 22 23.33 34.68 5.48
CA SER A 22 24.55 33.88 5.68
C SER A 22 24.57 33.16 7.04
N PRO A 23 25.26 32.02 7.19
CA PRO A 23 25.29 31.28 8.46
C PRO A 23 26.29 31.85 9.48
N ARG A 24 25.89 31.92 10.76
CA ARG A 24 26.78 32.20 11.90
C ARG A 24 27.59 30.93 12.26
N ARG A 25 28.91 31.10 12.32
CA ARG A 25 29.93 30.08 12.60
C ARG A 25 30.13 29.92 14.11
N GLY A 26 29.89 28.74 14.65
CA GLY A 26 30.05 28.40 16.08
C GLY A 26 31.50 28.09 16.48
N TRP A 27 31.75 28.17 17.79
CA TRP A 27 33.06 28.10 18.47
C TRP A 27 33.88 26.83 18.18
N THR A 28 33.25 25.73 17.75
CA THR A 28 33.94 24.47 17.44
C THR A 28 34.92 24.55 16.26
N GLY A 29 34.82 25.58 15.41
CA GLY A 29 35.75 25.81 14.31
C GLY A 29 37.14 26.34 14.71
N ARG A 30 37.34 26.79 15.95
CA ARG A 30 38.64 27.34 16.41
C ARG A 30 39.54 26.34 17.12
N ALA A 31 39.01 25.19 17.56
CA ALA A 31 39.79 24.18 18.29
C ALA A 31 40.57 23.23 17.37
N TRP A 32 40.16 23.10 16.11
CA TRP A 32 40.77 22.17 15.15
C TRP A 32 42.07 22.68 14.50
N GLU A 33 42.34 23.99 14.55
CA GLU A 33 43.58 24.52 13.98
C GLU A 33 44.79 24.42 14.93
N GLN A 34 44.58 24.16 16.22
CA GLN A 34 45.67 24.13 17.21
C GLN A 34 46.33 22.75 17.40
N LEU A 35 45.74 21.70 16.82
CA LEU A 35 46.21 20.31 16.95
C LEU A 35 46.94 19.78 15.69
N SER A 36 46.89 20.50 14.58
CA SER A 36 47.51 20.11 13.31
C SER A 36 48.99 20.48 13.19
N SER A 37 49.54 21.25 14.14
CA SER A 37 50.88 21.84 14.04
C SER A 37 51.99 21.09 14.76
N LEU A 38 51.73 19.91 15.37
CA LEU A 38 52.73 19.27 16.24
C LEU A 38 53.18 17.86 15.86
N PHE A 39 52.53 17.16 14.91
CA PHE A 39 53.01 15.83 14.47
C PHE A 39 52.63 15.55 13.01
N PRO A 40 53.52 14.99 12.16
CA PRO A 40 53.19 14.65 10.78
C PRO A 40 52.05 13.62 10.74
N GLY A 41 50.88 14.07 10.29
CA GLY A 41 49.56 13.45 10.51
C GLY A 41 49.33 12.06 9.92
N MET A 42 50.31 11.44 9.26
CA MET A 42 50.13 10.09 8.69
C MET A 42 50.53 8.96 9.65
N VAL A 43 51.44 9.19 10.60
CA VAL A 43 51.91 8.12 11.51
C VAL A 43 50.97 7.96 12.70
N ALA A 44 50.49 9.07 13.28
CA ALA A 44 49.60 9.04 14.43
C ALA A 44 48.21 8.47 14.09
N THR A 45 47.68 8.76 12.89
CA THR A 45 46.40 8.23 12.42
C THR A 45 46.49 6.73 12.11
N ALA A 46 47.58 6.28 11.48
CA ALA A 46 47.81 4.87 11.21
C ALA A 46 47.95 4.03 12.50
N LEU A 47 48.68 4.55 13.51
CA LEU A 47 48.82 3.87 14.80
C LEU A 47 47.51 3.80 15.59
N LEU A 48 46.71 4.87 15.58
CA LEU A 48 45.38 4.86 16.21
C LEU A 48 44.43 3.87 15.53
N CYS A 49 44.39 3.84 14.20
CA CYS A 49 43.58 2.88 13.47
C CYS A 49 44.04 1.43 13.72
N ALA A 50 45.35 1.16 13.73
CA ALA A 50 45.88 -0.17 14.00
C ALA A 50 45.55 -0.66 15.43
N LEU A 51 45.64 0.22 16.43
CA LEU A 51 45.28 -0.10 17.81
C LEU A 51 43.77 -0.31 17.98
N CYS A 52 42.92 0.49 17.34
CA CYS A 52 41.47 0.31 17.39
C CYS A 52 41.03 -1.02 16.75
N VAL A 53 41.64 -1.41 15.62
CA VAL A 53 41.34 -2.70 14.98
C VAL A 53 41.83 -3.86 15.84
N GLY A 54 43.03 -3.76 16.43
CA GLY A 54 43.57 -4.78 17.34
C GLY A 54 42.69 -4.99 18.59
N VAL A 55 42.20 -3.91 19.19
CA VAL A 55 41.26 -3.98 20.33
C VAL A 55 39.92 -4.57 19.90
N TRP A 56 39.41 -4.25 18.70
CA TRP A 56 38.14 -4.79 18.23
C TRP A 56 38.21 -6.30 17.96
N TRP A 57 39.33 -6.79 17.42
CA TRP A 57 39.55 -8.23 17.23
C TRP A 57 39.83 -8.96 18.55
N ALA A 58 40.58 -8.36 19.48
CA ALA A 58 40.89 -8.99 20.78
C ALA A 58 39.69 -9.05 21.74
N VAL A 59 38.83 -8.02 21.75
CA VAL A 59 37.61 -7.99 22.58
C VAL A 59 36.44 -8.72 21.90
N GLY A 60 36.36 -8.68 20.57
CA GLY A 60 35.32 -9.38 19.80
C GLY A 60 35.53 -10.91 19.75
N GLY A 61 36.77 -11.38 19.69
CA GLY A 61 37.09 -12.81 19.55
C GLY A 61 36.95 -13.65 20.83
N ALA A 62 37.00 -13.03 22.02
CA ALA A 62 36.96 -13.74 23.30
C ALA A 62 35.57 -13.79 23.96
N LEU A 63 34.60 -12.99 23.49
CA LEU A 63 33.24 -12.95 24.04
C LEU A 63 32.12 -13.16 22.99
N GLY A 64 32.48 -13.21 21.71
CA GLY A 64 31.55 -13.32 20.58
C GLY A 64 31.07 -14.75 20.27
N GLY A 65 30.78 -15.56 21.27
CA GLY A 65 30.10 -16.85 21.08
C GLY A 65 28.61 -16.63 20.85
N SER A 66 28.18 -16.33 19.62
CA SER A 66 26.78 -16.45 19.14
C SER A 66 25.67 -16.16 20.18
N TRP A 67 25.67 -14.98 20.79
CA TRP A 67 24.58 -14.52 21.65
C TRP A 67 23.51 -13.86 20.76
N GLY A 68 22.55 -14.64 20.28
CA GLY A 68 21.45 -14.15 19.45
C GLY A 68 20.52 -13.19 20.22
N ASP A 69 19.83 -12.33 19.47
CA ASP A 69 18.90 -11.29 19.95
C ASP A 69 17.88 -11.78 21.00
N ASP A 70 17.55 -13.07 20.99
CA ASP A 70 16.66 -13.73 21.95
C ASP A 70 17.16 -13.70 23.39
N HIS A 71 18.47 -13.69 23.63
CA HIS A 71 19.01 -13.64 24.98
C HIS A 71 18.90 -12.25 25.59
N TYR A 72 19.16 -11.19 24.80
CA TYR A 72 18.97 -9.81 25.25
C TYR A 72 17.51 -9.53 25.56
N ARG A 73 16.58 -10.05 24.75
CA ARG A 73 15.13 -9.95 25.02
C ARG A 73 14.77 -10.56 26.39
N ARG A 74 15.25 -11.76 26.71
CA ARG A 74 14.96 -12.43 28.00
C ARG A 74 15.61 -11.76 29.21
N LEU A 75 16.80 -11.18 29.06
CA LEU A 75 17.43 -10.39 30.12
C LEU A 75 16.66 -9.09 30.38
N TRP A 76 16.24 -8.41 29.30
CA TRP A 76 15.47 -7.18 29.38
C TRP A 76 14.10 -7.40 30.04
N GLU A 77 13.40 -8.48 29.68
CA GLU A 77 12.11 -8.89 30.27
C GLU A 77 12.22 -9.25 31.76
N ARG A 78 13.37 -9.78 32.21
CA ARG A 78 13.62 -10.10 33.63
C ARG A 78 13.93 -8.85 34.46
N ALA A 79 14.54 -7.83 33.84
CA ALA A 79 14.86 -6.57 34.49
C ALA A 79 13.69 -5.57 34.53
N HIS A 80 12.68 -5.73 33.65
CA HIS A 80 11.51 -4.85 33.55
C HIS A 80 10.20 -5.66 33.55
N PRO A 81 9.87 -6.37 34.64
CA PRO A 81 8.66 -7.21 34.68
C PRO A 81 7.36 -6.40 34.59
N GLU A 82 7.41 -5.09 34.86
CA GLU A 82 6.29 -4.15 34.80
C GLU A 82 5.91 -3.76 33.35
N ASP A 83 6.88 -3.81 32.43
CA ASP A 83 6.70 -3.40 31.03
C ASP A 83 6.20 -4.56 30.15
N VAL A 84 6.26 -5.80 30.65
CA VAL A 84 5.71 -6.99 29.98
C VAL A 84 4.21 -7.08 30.24
N LYS A 85 3.42 -6.37 29.43
CA LYS A 85 1.96 -6.56 29.43
C LYS A 85 1.63 -7.98 28.97
N LYS A 86 1.25 -8.85 29.92
CA LYS A 86 0.53 -10.10 29.63
C LYS A 86 -0.69 -9.78 28.76
N PRO A 87 -0.96 -10.54 27.68
CA PRO A 87 -2.24 -10.41 26.99
C PRO A 87 -3.35 -10.76 27.99
N LEU A 88 -4.27 -9.83 28.18
CA LEU A 88 -5.51 -10.09 28.89
C LEU A 88 -6.23 -11.22 28.14
N SER A 89 -6.54 -12.29 28.86
CA SER A 89 -7.57 -13.24 28.47
C SER A 89 -8.88 -12.49 28.16
N PRO A 90 -9.72 -13.01 27.25
CA PRO A 90 -10.87 -12.26 26.74
C PRO A 90 -11.86 -12.00 27.87
N ILE A 91 -12.11 -10.72 28.13
CA ILE A 91 -13.27 -10.28 28.90
C ILE A 91 -14.48 -10.54 28.01
N ILE A 92 -15.39 -11.41 28.46
CA ILE A 92 -16.73 -11.55 27.90
C ILE A 92 -17.46 -10.25 28.26
N GLU A 93 -17.40 -9.28 27.36
CA GLU A 93 -18.25 -8.09 27.43
C GLU A 93 -19.62 -8.49 26.89
N LYS A 94 -20.61 -8.51 27.78
CA LYS A 94 -22.01 -8.78 27.45
C LYS A 94 -22.50 -7.69 26.48
N ILE A 95 -22.69 -8.08 25.22
CA ILE A 95 -23.41 -7.27 24.25
C ILE A 95 -24.88 -7.23 24.69
N ILE A 96 -25.34 -6.06 25.12
CA ILE A 96 -26.77 -5.74 25.20
C ILE A 96 -27.26 -5.65 23.73
N PRO A 97 -28.20 -6.50 23.28
CA PRO A 97 -28.66 -6.45 21.90
C PRO A 97 -29.50 -5.19 21.70
N THR A 98 -29.04 -4.28 20.84
CA THR A 98 -29.98 -3.38 20.17
C THR A 98 -30.59 -4.17 19.02
N GLU A 99 -31.85 -4.51 19.21
CA GLU A 99 -32.71 -5.16 18.25
C GLU A 99 -32.84 -4.31 16.99
N ASN A 100 -32.19 -4.74 15.91
CA ASN A 100 -32.61 -4.44 14.55
C ASN A 100 -32.67 -5.76 13.77
N ARG A 101 -33.81 -6.42 13.99
CA ARG A 101 -34.52 -7.39 13.17
C ARG A 101 -34.16 -7.32 11.67
N TYR A 102 -33.40 -8.29 11.19
CA TYR A 102 -33.46 -8.73 9.79
C TYR A 102 -33.92 -10.19 9.82
N HIS A 103 -35.09 -10.45 9.25
CA HIS A 103 -35.66 -11.79 9.15
C HIS A 103 -35.03 -12.49 7.96
N ASP A 104 -34.37 -13.62 8.19
CA ASP A 104 -34.09 -14.58 7.14
C ASP A 104 -34.71 -15.92 7.53
N HIS A 105 -35.75 -16.30 6.78
CA HIS A 105 -36.39 -17.60 6.90
C HIS A 105 -35.87 -18.47 5.76
N ASN A 106 -34.88 -19.31 6.03
CA ASN A 106 -34.94 -20.66 5.50
C ASN A 106 -34.08 -21.64 6.30
N ASN A 107 -34.75 -22.58 6.96
CA ASN A 107 -34.15 -23.75 7.58
C ASN A 107 -34.70 -24.98 6.86
N LEU A 108 -33.84 -25.67 6.10
CA LEU A 108 -34.03 -27.09 5.86
C LEU A 108 -32.82 -27.86 6.41
N SER A 109 -33.08 -28.49 7.55
CA SER A 109 -32.36 -29.60 8.15
C SER A 109 -32.04 -30.71 7.12
N THR A 110 -30.81 -31.22 7.14
CA THR A 110 -30.55 -32.65 7.40
C THR A 110 -29.12 -32.86 7.93
N LYS A 111 -29.03 -33.46 9.12
CA LYS A 111 -27.84 -34.19 9.58
C LYS A 111 -27.67 -35.41 8.67
N ASN A 112 -26.45 -35.72 8.21
CA ASN A 112 -25.92 -37.09 8.25
C ASN A 112 -24.46 -37.24 7.78
N LYS A 113 -23.72 -38.02 8.60
CA LYS A 113 -22.72 -39.03 8.23
C LYS A 113 -21.34 -38.57 7.76
N ILE A 114 -20.41 -38.57 8.71
CA ILE A 114 -18.97 -38.65 8.51
C ILE A 114 -18.66 -39.95 7.76
N ASN A 115 -18.05 -39.88 6.57
CA ASN A 115 -17.19 -40.92 5.99
C ASN A 115 -16.36 -40.37 4.80
N SER A 116 -15.05 -40.61 4.87
CA SER A 116 -14.07 -40.69 3.77
C SER A 116 -14.19 -39.70 2.60
N THR A 117 -13.78 -38.44 2.77
CA THR A 117 -13.43 -37.54 1.65
C THR A 117 -12.22 -36.63 1.90
N ASP A 118 -11.44 -36.83 2.97
CA ASP A 118 -10.31 -35.94 3.31
C ASP A 118 -9.17 -35.93 2.26
N VAL A 119 -9.15 -36.88 1.33
CA VAL A 119 -8.21 -36.86 0.18
C VAL A 119 -8.69 -35.93 -0.95
N ASN A 120 -10.01 -35.73 -1.10
CA ASN A 120 -10.57 -34.78 -2.07
C ASN A 120 -10.58 -33.34 -1.53
N ARG A 121 -10.69 -33.15 -0.20
CA ARG A 121 -10.61 -31.83 0.42
C ARG A 121 -9.33 -31.08 0.05
N LYS A 122 -8.19 -31.76 -0.03
CA LYS A 122 -6.91 -31.14 -0.44
C LYS A 122 -6.84 -30.75 -1.92
N LYS A 123 -7.66 -31.32 -2.81
CA LYS A 123 -7.76 -30.88 -4.22
C LYS A 123 -8.66 -29.67 -4.39
N ASP A 124 -9.61 -29.44 -3.50
CA ASP A 124 -10.51 -28.29 -3.55
C ASP A 124 -9.94 -27.02 -2.89
N TYR A 125 -8.89 -27.13 -2.07
CA TYR A 125 -8.15 -25.98 -1.51
C TYR A 125 -7.25 -25.25 -2.53
N ASN A 126 -7.36 -25.58 -3.82
CA ASN A 126 -6.72 -24.84 -4.91
C ASN A 126 -7.73 -24.50 -6.04
N LYS A 127 -9.01 -24.38 -5.72
CA LYS A 127 -9.98 -23.74 -6.61
C LYS A 127 -9.99 -22.25 -6.30
N LYS A 128 -9.18 -21.51 -7.07
CA LYS A 128 -9.10 -20.05 -7.08
C LYS A 128 -10.51 -19.45 -6.94
N SER A 129 -10.71 -18.61 -5.93
CA SER A 129 -11.95 -17.86 -5.68
C SER A 129 -12.13 -16.75 -6.72
N TYR A 130 -12.28 -17.12 -7.98
CA TYR A 130 -12.98 -16.30 -8.95
C TYR A 130 -14.31 -17.01 -9.21
N THR A 131 -15.41 -16.29 -9.09
CA THR A 131 -16.67 -16.77 -9.65
C THR A 131 -16.45 -16.82 -11.16
N GLU A 132 -16.26 -18.02 -11.73
CA GLU A 132 -16.32 -18.18 -13.19
C GLU A 132 -17.69 -17.68 -13.63
N ARG A 133 -17.72 -16.50 -14.25
CA ARG A 133 -18.94 -15.99 -14.87
C ARG A 133 -19.30 -16.95 -16.01
N PRO A 134 -20.58 -17.33 -16.14
CA PRO A 134 -21.03 -18.11 -17.29
C PRO A 134 -20.61 -17.45 -18.60
N VAL A 135 -20.28 -18.25 -19.61
CA VAL A 135 -19.76 -17.79 -20.91
C VAL A 135 -20.74 -16.82 -21.57
N GLU A 136 -22.04 -17.04 -21.38
CA GLU A 136 -23.13 -16.22 -21.91
C GLU A 136 -23.10 -14.81 -21.31
N VAL A 137 -22.87 -14.70 -20.00
CA VAL A 137 -22.75 -13.41 -19.28
C VAL A 137 -21.54 -12.66 -19.76
N LEU A 138 -20.39 -13.33 -19.93
CA LEU A 138 -19.17 -12.70 -20.44
C LEU A 138 -19.38 -12.15 -21.86
N LYS A 139 -20.06 -12.92 -22.73
CA LYS A 139 -20.36 -12.51 -24.11
C LYS A 139 -21.24 -11.26 -24.18
N GLU A 140 -22.26 -11.18 -23.33
CA GLU A 140 -23.13 -10.00 -23.22
C GLU A 140 -22.34 -8.79 -22.73
N MET A 141 -21.55 -8.95 -21.66
CA MET A 141 -20.71 -7.90 -21.09
C MET A 141 -19.70 -7.35 -22.10
N CYS A 142 -19.07 -8.21 -22.91
CA CYS A 142 -18.16 -7.80 -23.97
C CYS A 142 -18.86 -7.05 -25.11
N SER A 143 -20.14 -7.33 -25.35
CA SER A 143 -20.91 -6.66 -26.40
C SER A 143 -21.32 -5.25 -26.02
N ASN A 144 -21.46 -4.97 -24.72
CA ASN A 144 -21.91 -3.70 -24.17
C ASN A 144 -20.83 -2.60 -24.09
N VAL A 145 -19.57 -2.91 -24.44
CA VAL A 145 -18.48 -1.93 -24.45
C VAL A 145 -18.34 -1.33 -25.85
N SER A 146 -18.60 -0.02 -25.96
CA SER A 146 -18.36 0.73 -27.19
C SER A 146 -16.86 0.89 -27.46
N ASP A 147 -16.49 0.95 -28.73
CA ASP A 147 -15.08 0.96 -29.18
C ASP A 147 -14.24 2.10 -28.56
N ASN A 148 -14.84 3.26 -28.31
CA ASN A 148 -14.21 4.42 -27.68
C ASN A 148 -14.01 4.27 -26.16
N MET A 149 -14.67 3.31 -25.52
CA MET A 149 -14.60 3.03 -24.08
C MET A 149 -13.76 1.78 -23.78
N ARG A 150 -13.18 1.16 -24.80
CA ARG A 150 -12.34 -0.03 -24.64
C ARG A 150 -10.99 0.37 -24.04
N PHE A 151 -10.66 -0.23 -22.90
CA PHE A 151 -9.34 -0.17 -22.30
C PHE A 151 -8.57 -1.44 -22.67
N ASP A 152 -7.35 -1.26 -23.19
CA ASP A 152 -6.50 -2.35 -23.64
C ASP A 152 -6.12 -3.29 -22.48
N CYS A 153 -6.42 -4.58 -22.66
CA CYS A 153 -6.10 -5.63 -21.69
C CYS A 153 -4.80 -6.37 -22.02
N HIS A 154 -4.27 -6.20 -23.24
CA HIS A 154 -3.06 -6.85 -23.72
C HIS A 154 -2.10 -5.84 -24.35
N PRO A 155 -1.46 -4.98 -23.53
CA PRO A 155 -0.58 -3.91 -24.01
C PRO A 155 0.79 -4.39 -24.51
N GLN A 156 1.14 -5.66 -24.32
CA GLN A 156 2.34 -6.26 -24.93
C GLN A 156 2.07 -6.63 -26.39
N ASP A 157 3.11 -6.53 -27.24
CA ASP A 157 3.32 -7.30 -28.50
C ASP A 157 2.04 -7.66 -29.31
N ASP A 158 2.04 -8.44 -30.39
CA ASP A 158 1.48 -9.81 -30.43
C ASP A 158 0.15 -10.21 -29.73
N ALA A 159 -0.76 -9.29 -29.37
CA ALA A 159 -2.06 -9.67 -28.80
C ALA A 159 -2.84 -10.69 -29.67
N SER A 160 -3.13 -11.87 -29.11
CA SER A 160 -3.93 -12.94 -29.74
C SER A 160 -5.27 -13.15 -29.06
N GLU A 161 -6.24 -13.70 -29.78
CA GLU A 161 -7.57 -14.03 -29.23
C GLU A 161 -7.47 -15.00 -28.05
N GLU A 162 -6.66 -16.05 -28.19
CA GLU A 162 -6.46 -17.06 -27.16
C GLU A 162 -5.86 -16.47 -25.89
N GLU A 163 -4.81 -15.64 -26.00
CA GLU A 163 -4.19 -15.02 -24.83
C GLU A 163 -5.11 -13.99 -24.17
N CYS A 164 -5.90 -13.25 -24.96
CA CYS A 164 -6.89 -12.34 -24.45
C CYS A 164 -7.96 -13.05 -23.60
N ILE A 165 -8.52 -14.14 -24.13
CA ILE A 165 -9.54 -14.94 -23.44
C ILE A 165 -8.95 -15.61 -22.20
N LYS A 166 -7.70 -16.08 -22.28
CA LYS A 166 -6.99 -16.69 -21.13
C LYS A 166 -6.81 -15.70 -19.97
N ARG A 167 -6.60 -14.41 -20.28
CA ARG A 167 -6.60 -13.34 -19.27
C ARG A 167 -8.01 -13.09 -18.72
N GLY A 168 -9.06 -13.49 -19.43
CA GLY A 168 -10.46 -13.24 -19.08
C GLY A 168 -11.00 -11.94 -19.62
N CYS A 169 -10.38 -11.44 -20.69
CA CYS A 169 -10.74 -10.22 -21.37
C CYS A 169 -11.62 -10.50 -22.58
N CYS A 170 -12.15 -9.43 -23.15
CA CYS A 170 -13.01 -9.48 -24.32
C CYS A 170 -12.17 -9.35 -25.58
N TRP A 171 -12.41 -10.24 -26.54
CA TRP A 171 -11.87 -10.14 -27.89
C TRP A 171 -12.96 -9.73 -28.87
N LYS A 172 -12.80 -8.58 -29.53
CA LYS A 172 -13.70 -8.12 -30.60
C LYS A 172 -12.93 -7.26 -31.59
N PRO A 173 -12.78 -7.69 -32.86
CA PRO A 173 -12.20 -6.84 -33.89
C PRO A 173 -12.98 -5.54 -34.07
N THR A 174 -12.29 -4.49 -34.50
CA THR A 174 -12.88 -3.18 -34.79
C THR A 174 -12.16 -2.51 -35.95
N SER A 175 -12.89 -1.71 -36.72
CA SER A 175 -12.34 -0.84 -37.77
C SER A 175 -11.95 0.55 -37.25
N ILE A 176 -12.26 0.87 -35.99
CA ILE A 176 -11.93 2.17 -35.41
C ILE A 176 -10.43 2.21 -35.08
N PRO A 177 -9.68 3.19 -35.60
CA PRO A 177 -8.26 3.31 -35.31
C PRO A 177 -7.98 3.43 -33.80
N ARG A 178 -6.93 2.74 -33.33
CA ARG A 178 -6.46 2.72 -31.93
C ARG A 178 -7.40 2.04 -30.92
N ALA A 179 -8.57 1.56 -31.33
CA ALA A 179 -9.42 0.78 -30.45
C ALA A 179 -8.86 -0.67 -30.35
N PRO A 180 -8.56 -1.18 -29.15
CA PRO A 180 -7.94 -2.49 -29.00
C PRO A 180 -8.93 -3.61 -29.31
N TYR A 181 -8.40 -4.70 -29.88
CA TYR A 181 -9.18 -5.92 -30.12
C TYR A 181 -9.38 -6.68 -28.81
N CYS A 182 -8.34 -6.71 -27.95
CA CYS A 182 -8.40 -7.25 -26.60
C CYS A 182 -8.64 -6.15 -25.56
N PHE A 183 -9.77 -6.18 -24.85
CA PHE A 183 -10.13 -5.13 -23.89
C PHE A 183 -10.75 -5.68 -22.61
N TYR A 184 -10.69 -4.89 -21.54
CA TYR A 184 -11.30 -5.27 -20.27
C TYR A 184 -12.84 -5.28 -20.36
N PRO A 185 -13.53 -6.33 -19.87
CA PRO A 185 -14.97 -6.29 -19.71
C PRO A 185 -15.37 -5.25 -18.64
N PRO A 186 -16.64 -4.82 -18.61
CA PRO A 186 -17.19 -4.07 -17.49
C PRO A 186 -16.98 -4.84 -16.17
N GLN A 187 -16.71 -4.09 -15.09
CA GLN A 187 -16.54 -4.65 -13.74
C GLN A 187 -15.56 -5.83 -13.71
N TYR A 188 -14.37 -5.65 -14.28
CA TYR A 188 -13.36 -6.68 -14.30
C TYR A 188 -12.79 -6.93 -12.89
N ASP A 189 -12.74 -8.19 -12.45
CA ASP A 189 -12.47 -8.60 -11.07
C ASP A 189 -10.99 -8.47 -10.66
N THR A 190 -10.36 -7.31 -10.86
CA THR A 190 -8.92 -7.12 -10.58
C THR A 190 -8.61 -7.23 -9.09
N TYR A 191 -9.25 -6.37 -8.31
CA TYR A 191 -9.18 -6.29 -6.86
C TYR A 191 -10.60 -6.22 -6.31
N HIS A 192 -10.78 -6.32 -5.00
CA HIS A 192 -12.07 -6.12 -4.34
C HIS A 192 -11.87 -5.32 -3.07
N PHE A 193 -12.85 -4.49 -2.72
CA PHE A 193 -12.82 -3.71 -1.50
C PHE A 193 -12.78 -4.66 -0.29
N THR A 194 -11.84 -4.44 0.63
CA THR A 194 -11.74 -5.22 1.87
C THR A 194 -12.25 -4.41 3.06
N ASN A 195 -11.62 -3.28 3.33
CA ASN A 195 -12.00 -2.39 4.42
C ASN A 195 -11.46 -0.98 4.20
N SER A 196 -12.02 -0.04 4.95
CA SER A 196 -11.55 1.34 4.99
C SER A 196 -11.52 1.88 6.41
N THR A 197 -10.55 2.75 6.68
CA THR A 197 -10.46 3.52 7.93
C THR A 197 -10.30 4.99 7.59
N GLU A 198 -11.16 5.82 8.12
CA GLU A 198 -11.09 7.27 7.96
C GLU A 198 -10.55 7.94 9.23
N ASN A 199 -9.71 8.96 9.03
CA ASN A 199 -9.17 9.78 10.10
C ASN A 199 -9.32 11.27 9.75
N LYS A 200 -8.97 12.14 10.70
CA LYS A 200 -9.07 13.61 10.55
C LYS A 200 -8.23 14.21 9.40
N HIS A 201 -7.28 13.46 8.86
CA HIS A 201 -6.35 13.90 7.81
C HIS A 201 -6.42 13.03 6.55
N GLY A 202 -7.41 12.13 6.42
CA GLY A 202 -7.45 11.24 5.26
C GLY A 202 -8.23 9.95 5.43
N ILE A 203 -8.21 9.16 4.38
CA ILE A 203 -8.84 7.83 4.32
C ILE A 203 -7.78 6.81 3.90
N THR A 204 -7.74 5.68 4.58
CA THR A 204 -6.96 4.50 4.18
C THR A 204 -7.91 3.40 3.75
N VAL A 205 -7.70 2.84 2.57
CA VAL A 205 -8.52 1.76 1.99
C VAL A 205 -7.63 0.60 1.65
N TYR A 206 -8.10 -0.62 1.91
CA TYR A 206 -7.42 -1.83 1.48
C TYR A 206 -8.26 -2.55 0.43
N TYR A 207 -7.59 -2.99 -0.62
CA TYR A 207 -8.16 -3.81 -1.66
C TYR A 207 -7.41 -5.14 -1.73
N GLY A 208 -8.14 -6.25 -1.60
CA GLY A 208 -7.62 -7.60 -1.77
C GLY A 208 -7.57 -7.98 -3.25
N ARG A 209 -6.55 -8.74 -3.65
CA ARG A 209 -6.41 -9.23 -5.01
C ARG A 209 -7.57 -10.16 -5.35
N GLY A 210 -8.23 -9.90 -6.47
CA GLY A 210 -9.23 -10.78 -7.05
C GLY A 210 -8.58 -11.74 -8.05
N ARG A 211 -8.78 -11.46 -9.33
CA ARG A 211 -8.25 -12.21 -10.46
C ARG A 211 -6.76 -11.95 -10.65
N ASP A 212 -6.05 -13.02 -11.01
CA ASP A 212 -4.66 -12.93 -11.44
C ASP A 212 -4.58 -12.29 -12.83
N ALA A 213 -3.99 -11.09 -12.93
CA ALA A 213 -3.83 -10.37 -14.18
C ALA A 213 -2.70 -10.91 -15.06
N MET A 214 -2.05 -12.01 -14.66
CA MET A 214 -0.93 -12.68 -15.34
C MET A 214 0.31 -11.79 -15.53
N TYR A 215 0.43 -10.72 -14.74
CA TYR A 215 1.63 -9.91 -14.66
C TYR A 215 2.56 -10.40 -13.54
N PRO A 216 3.88 -10.38 -13.72
CA PRO A 216 4.81 -10.72 -12.66
C PRO A 216 4.76 -9.68 -11.52
N GLY A 217 5.02 -10.11 -10.29
CA GLY A 217 5.14 -9.21 -9.14
C GLY A 217 3.84 -8.51 -8.71
N GLN A 218 2.69 -9.13 -8.98
CA GLN A 218 1.41 -8.76 -8.38
C GLN A 218 1.46 -9.02 -6.86
N PHE A 219 0.82 -8.15 -6.09
CA PHE A 219 0.78 -8.22 -4.64
C PHE A 219 -0.64 -8.47 -4.14
N ALA A 220 -0.75 -9.13 -2.98
CA ALA A 220 -2.01 -9.66 -2.49
C ALA A 220 -2.95 -8.56 -1.99
N THR A 221 -2.41 -7.52 -1.36
CA THR A 221 -3.19 -6.45 -0.74
C THR A 221 -2.65 -5.08 -1.14
N VAL A 222 -3.50 -4.28 -1.78
CA VAL A 222 -3.19 -2.89 -2.13
C VAL A 222 -3.68 -1.99 -1.01
N LYS A 223 -2.82 -1.08 -0.55
CA LYS A 223 -3.17 -0.01 0.38
C LYS A 223 -3.28 1.31 -0.38
N LEU A 224 -4.46 1.93 -0.37
CA LEU A 224 -4.69 3.28 -0.88
C LEU A 224 -4.74 4.24 0.30
N GLU A 225 -3.98 5.32 0.23
CA GLU A 225 -3.98 6.39 1.23
C GLU A 225 -4.35 7.72 0.57
N PHE A 226 -5.49 8.26 0.97
CA PHE A 226 -5.97 9.58 0.62
C PHE A 226 -5.56 10.56 1.72
N ASN A 227 -4.45 11.27 1.55
CA ASN A 227 -3.94 12.23 2.53
C ASN A 227 -4.45 13.64 2.19
N TYR A 228 -5.20 14.25 3.12
CA TYR A 228 -5.66 15.63 3.01
C TYR A 228 -4.55 16.58 3.47
N ILE A 229 -3.85 17.18 2.50
CA ILE A 229 -2.71 18.06 2.78
C ILE A 229 -3.18 19.48 3.07
N SER A 230 -4.10 19.99 2.27
CA SER A 230 -4.76 21.30 2.43
C SER A 230 -6.23 21.21 2.02
N ASP A 231 -6.94 22.33 2.03
CA ASP A 231 -8.33 22.41 1.54
C ASP A 231 -8.44 22.14 0.02
N ASP A 232 -7.35 22.24 -0.73
CA ASP A 232 -7.29 22.12 -2.18
C ASP A 232 -6.25 21.11 -2.71
N ILE A 233 -5.48 20.46 -1.84
CA ILE A 233 -4.48 19.45 -2.21
C ILE A 233 -4.82 18.11 -1.55
N LEU A 234 -5.19 17.16 -2.41
CA LEU A 234 -5.30 15.74 -2.08
C LEU A 234 -4.06 15.01 -2.59
N GLN A 235 -3.40 14.25 -1.73
CA GLN A 235 -2.40 13.28 -2.14
C GLN A 235 -2.99 11.88 -2.10
N ILE A 236 -2.86 11.14 -3.19
CA ILE A 236 -3.27 9.74 -3.27
C ILE A 236 -2.01 8.89 -3.41
N LYS A 237 -1.82 7.94 -2.50
CA LYS A 237 -0.78 6.93 -2.58
C LYS A 237 -1.40 5.56 -2.78
N ILE A 238 -0.79 4.76 -3.64
CA ILE A 238 -1.14 3.36 -3.87
C ILE A 238 0.12 2.55 -3.60
N THR A 239 0.09 1.72 -2.56
CA THR A 239 1.24 0.96 -2.10
C THR A 239 0.89 -0.51 -1.91
N ASP A 240 1.92 -1.34 -1.89
CA ASP A 240 1.81 -2.72 -1.43
C ASP A 240 1.74 -2.69 0.10
N ALA A 241 0.71 -3.33 0.67
CA ALA A 241 0.47 -3.32 2.11
C ALA A 241 1.46 -4.20 2.88
N GLU A 242 2.04 -5.21 2.23
CA GLU A 242 2.90 -6.22 2.86
C GLU A 242 4.38 -5.91 2.63
N ASN A 243 4.74 -5.40 1.46
CA ASN A 243 6.13 -5.19 1.07
C ASN A 243 6.44 -3.72 0.78
N ARG A 244 7.57 -3.23 1.33
CA ARG A 244 8.05 -1.89 1.03
C ARG A 244 8.61 -1.84 -0.38
N ARG A 245 8.01 -1.00 -1.22
CA ARG A 245 8.48 -0.75 -2.59
C ARG A 245 9.30 0.54 -2.62
N PHE A 246 10.07 0.72 -3.69
CA PHE A 246 10.81 1.96 -3.91
C PHE A 246 9.86 3.17 -3.90
N GLU A 247 10.17 4.14 -3.04
CA GLU A 247 9.60 5.48 -3.05
C GLU A 247 10.73 6.47 -3.35
N PRO A 248 10.58 7.34 -4.36
CA PRO A 248 11.58 8.38 -4.61
C PRO A 248 11.65 9.32 -3.40
N ALA A 249 12.84 9.83 -3.09
CA ALA A 249 13.00 10.84 -2.05
C ALA A 249 12.34 12.15 -2.50
N TYR A 250 11.44 12.69 -1.68
CA TYR A 250 10.86 14.03 -1.83
C TYR A 250 10.88 14.75 -0.48
N PRO A 251 10.90 16.09 -0.47
CA PRO A 251 10.90 16.85 0.78
C PRO A 251 9.65 16.56 1.61
N GLU A 252 9.76 16.71 2.92
CA GLU A 252 8.62 16.57 3.81
C GLU A 252 7.51 17.56 3.42
N ILE A 253 6.30 17.04 3.22
CA ILE A 253 5.16 17.86 2.85
C ILE A 253 4.52 18.36 4.15
N PRO A 254 4.43 19.69 4.37
CA PRO A 254 3.85 20.24 5.59
C PRO A 254 2.37 19.84 5.68
N ARG A 255 1.98 19.28 6.83
CA ARG A 255 0.59 18.90 7.13
C ARG A 255 -0.01 19.88 8.14
N VAL A 256 -1.26 20.24 7.92
CA VAL A 256 -2.01 21.05 8.90
C VAL A 256 -2.27 20.17 10.14
N ALA A 257 -1.96 20.69 11.34
CA ALA A 257 -2.10 19.93 12.59
C ALA A 257 -3.56 19.60 12.97
N GLY A 258 -4.52 20.40 12.48
CA GLY A 258 -5.95 20.23 12.74
C GLY A 258 -6.72 19.58 11.58
N ARG A 259 -7.99 19.25 11.82
CA ARG A 259 -8.91 18.82 10.76
C ARG A 259 -9.15 19.97 9.79
N ILE A 260 -9.07 19.70 8.50
CA ILE A 260 -9.35 20.69 7.46
C ILE A 260 -10.88 20.82 7.35
N SER A 261 -11.41 21.99 7.72
CA SER A 261 -12.86 22.20 7.90
C SER A 261 -13.62 22.43 6.60
N ARG A 262 -12.98 22.95 5.55
CA ARG A 262 -13.63 23.32 4.27
C ARG A 262 -12.88 22.76 3.07
N LEU A 263 -12.88 21.43 2.92
CA LEU A 263 -12.31 20.79 1.74
C LEU A 263 -13.07 21.22 0.47
N LYS A 264 -12.33 21.59 -0.58
CA LYS A 264 -12.88 21.95 -1.91
C LYS A 264 -13.17 20.72 -2.78
N TYR A 265 -12.86 19.53 -2.26
CA TYR A 265 -13.07 18.23 -2.89
C TYR A 265 -13.62 17.24 -1.88
N ARG A 266 -14.23 16.16 -2.37
CA ARG A 266 -14.63 14.99 -1.59
C ARG A 266 -14.17 13.72 -2.29
N VAL A 267 -13.79 12.72 -1.50
CA VAL A 267 -13.43 11.39 -2.01
C VAL A 267 -14.63 10.48 -1.80
N GLU A 268 -15.12 9.89 -2.88
CA GLU A 268 -16.21 8.91 -2.86
C GLU A 268 -15.63 7.53 -3.17
N LEU A 269 -15.92 6.59 -2.27
CA LEU A 269 -15.51 5.20 -2.34
C LEU A 269 -16.78 4.34 -2.42
N GLU A 270 -16.79 3.41 -3.35
CA GLU A 270 -17.87 2.46 -3.52
C GLU A 270 -17.32 1.05 -3.36
N SER A 271 -17.90 0.23 -2.49
CA SER A 271 -17.37 -1.11 -2.18
C SER A 271 -17.66 -2.16 -3.25
N SER A 272 -18.67 -1.93 -4.08
CA SER A 272 -19.09 -2.82 -5.17
C SER A 272 -18.15 -2.77 -6.39
N VAL A 273 -17.40 -1.67 -6.54
CA VAL A 273 -16.53 -1.43 -7.70
C VAL A 273 -15.11 -1.10 -7.27
N VAL A 274 -14.14 -1.51 -8.09
CA VAL A 274 -12.74 -1.12 -7.87
C VAL A 274 -12.54 0.30 -8.39
N GLY A 275 -12.19 1.21 -7.49
CA GLY A 275 -11.86 2.57 -7.86
C GLY A 275 -12.26 3.57 -6.79
N PHE A 276 -12.05 4.84 -7.12
CA PHE A 276 -12.45 5.96 -6.31
C PHE A 276 -12.85 7.11 -7.23
N ARG A 277 -13.67 8.01 -6.73
CA ARG A 277 -14.04 9.26 -7.41
C ARG A 277 -13.61 10.44 -6.56
N VAL A 278 -12.97 11.42 -7.19
CA VAL A 278 -12.70 12.71 -6.55
C VAL A 278 -13.69 13.70 -7.12
N VAL A 279 -14.55 14.25 -6.27
CA VAL A 279 -15.60 15.17 -6.70
C VAL A 279 -15.31 16.56 -6.17
N ARG A 280 -15.38 17.56 -7.04
CA ARG A 280 -15.23 18.96 -6.64
C ARG A 280 -16.46 19.41 -5.87
N ALA A 281 -16.25 19.97 -4.68
CA ALA A 281 -17.35 20.34 -3.78
C ALA A 281 -18.19 21.53 -4.27
N LYS A 282 -17.61 22.39 -5.12
CA LYS A 282 -18.28 23.61 -5.62
C LYS A 282 -19.43 23.31 -6.61
N ASP A 283 -19.20 22.37 -7.52
CA ASP A 283 -20.06 22.11 -8.69
C ASP A 283 -20.44 20.62 -8.84
N ASN A 284 -19.99 19.77 -7.92
CA ASN A 284 -20.20 18.32 -7.93
C ASN A 284 -19.66 17.61 -9.20
N VAL A 285 -18.65 18.19 -9.85
CA VAL A 285 -18.01 17.58 -11.02
C VAL A 285 -16.98 16.53 -10.57
N THR A 286 -17.04 15.33 -11.17
CA THR A 286 -16.01 14.29 -10.97
C THR A 286 -14.76 14.68 -11.75
N MET A 287 -13.62 14.72 -11.05
CA MET A 287 -12.31 15.11 -11.56
C MET A 287 -11.47 13.91 -11.98
#